data_AF-S9QKT5-F1
#
_entry.id   AF-S9QKT5-F1
#
_cell.length_a   1.000
_cell.length_b   1.000
_cell.length_c   1.000
_cell.angle_alpha   90.00
_cell.angle_beta   90.00
_cell.angle_gamma   90.00
#
_symmetry.space_group_name_H-M   'P 1'
#
loop_
_entity.id
_entity.type
_entity.pdbx_description
1 polymer ?
#
loop_
_entity_poly.entity_id
_entity_poly.type
_entity_poly.pdbx_seq_one_letter_code
_entity_poly.pdbx_strand_id
1 'polypeptide(L)'
;MSGLRLRNGGGRPEVQAAHIKPVEQKGSDSVRNGLALSGTLHWMFDRGLISVAEDCETILVSRNKVLGEVVDRLLRPNQRLCLPRDPRDAPHPENLRWHRENVFGRVLTDEQAPWE
;
A
#
# COMPACT_ATOMS: atom_id res chain seq x y z
N MET A 1 2.55 -5.07 -4.69
CA MET A 1 1.87 -4.20 -5.69
C MET A 1 2.69 -4.01 -6.97
N SER A 2 3.96 -3.58 -6.87
CA SER A 2 4.85 -3.44 -8.04
C SER A 2 5.22 -4.76 -8.73
N GLY A 3 5.24 -5.86 -7.97
CA GLY A 3 5.75 -7.15 -8.47
C GLY A 3 7.27 -7.22 -8.57
N LEU A 4 7.97 -6.14 -8.20
CA LEU A 4 9.42 -6.09 -8.15
C LEU A 4 9.95 -7.04 -7.07
N ARG A 5 11.08 -7.67 -7.39
CA ARG A 5 11.85 -8.50 -6.46
C ARG A 5 13.30 -8.03 -6.51
N LEU A 6 13.55 -6.92 -5.83
CA LEU A 6 14.90 -6.36 -5.72
C LEU A 6 15.62 -6.99 -4.51
N ARG A 7 16.85 -7.43 -4.73
CA ARG A 7 17.75 -7.89 -3.67
C ARG A 7 19.11 -7.20 -3.84
N ASN A 8 19.76 -6.86 -2.74
CA ASN A 8 21.11 -6.33 -2.78
C ASN A 8 22.16 -7.45 -3.03
N GLY A 9 23.43 -7.07 -3.16
CA GLY A 9 24.53 -8.04 -3.37
C GLY A 9 24.71 -9.08 -2.26
N GLY A 10 24.15 -8.84 -1.08
CA GLY A 10 24.09 -9.80 0.03
C GLY A 10 22.77 -10.58 0.12
N GLY A 11 21.89 -10.49 -0.88
CA GLY A 11 20.63 -11.22 -0.95
C GLY A 11 19.48 -10.66 -0.12
N ARG A 12 19.67 -9.54 0.60
CA ARG A 12 18.60 -8.91 1.40
C ARG A 12 17.57 -8.25 0.47
N PRO A 13 16.27 -8.55 0.63
CA PRO A 13 15.24 -7.96 -0.21
C PRO A 13 14.98 -6.50 0.16
N GLU A 14 14.66 -5.68 -0.82
CA GLU A 14 14.00 -4.38 -0.60
C GLU A 14 12.51 -4.66 -0.36
N VAL A 15 12.07 -4.44 0.87
CA VAL A 15 10.67 -4.62 1.29
C VAL A 15 10.45 -3.89 2.62
N GLN A 16 9.26 -3.33 2.78
CA GLN A 16 8.75 -2.78 4.03
C GLN A 16 7.41 -3.44 4.37
N ALA A 17 7.16 -3.62 5.67
CA ALA A 17 5.86 -4.03 6.18
C ALA A 17 5.03 -2.76 6.46
N ALA A 18 4.03 -2.54 5.62
CA ALA A 18 3.11 -1.41 5.75
C ALA A 18 1.85 -1.86 6.48
N HIS A 19 1.49 -1.21 7.59
CA HIS A 19 0.20 -1.45 8.22
C HIS A 19 -0.93 -0.87 7.36
N ILE A 20 -2.01 -1.63 7.18
CA ILE A 20 -3.20 -1.17 6.45
C ILE A 20 -3.98 -0.19 7.32
N LYS A 21 -4.23 -0.58 8.57
CA LYS A 21 -4.77 0.27 9.62
C LYS A 21 -3.64 0.57 10.61
N PRO A 22 -3.22 1.82 10.80
CA PRO A 22 -2.14 2.18 11.72
C PRO A 22 -2.44 1.77 13.16
N VAL A 23 -1.39 1.47 13.94
CA VAL A 23 -1.50 1.03 15.34
C VAL A 23 -2.11 2.15 16.20
N GLU A 24 -1.79 3.41 15.91
CA GLU A 24 -2.33 4.61 16.57
C GLU A 24 -3.87 4.68 16.43
N GLN A 25 -4.41 4.07 15.38
CA GLN A 25 -5.85 3.99 15.11
C GLN A 25 -6.47 2.67 15.59
N LYS A 26 -5.79 1.93 16.47
CA LYS A 26 -6.16 0.59 16.94
C LYS A 26 -6.14 -0.45 15.82
N GLY A 27 -5.14 -0.37 14.94
CA GLY A 27 -4.77 -1.48 14.06
C GLY A 27 -4.09 -2.61 14.85
N SER A 28 -4.27 -3.85 14.41
CA SER A 28 -3.60 -5.00 15.02
C SER A 28 -2.25 -5.29 14.34
N ASP A 29 -1.32 -5.94 15.04
CA ASP A 29 -0.06 -6.44 14.45
C ASP A 29 -0.23 -7.79 13.73
N SER A 30 -1.45 -8.10 13.29
CA SER A 30 -1.70 -9.29 12.48
C SER A 30 -1.08 -9.13 11.10
N VAL A 31 -0.57 -10.22 10.52
CA VAL A 31 -0.15 -10.27 9.10
C VAL A 31 -1.28 -9.78 8.18
N ARG A 32 -2.54 -10.04 8.55
CA ARG A 32 -3.72 -9.62 7.78
C ARG A 32 -4.02 -8.11 7.88
N ASN A 33 -3.31 -7.38 8.73
CA ASN A 33 -3.29 -5.93 8.77
C ASN A 33 -2.02 -5.35 8.11
N GLY A 34 -1.29 -6.16 7.33
CA GLY A 34 -0.05 -5.77 6.68
C GLY A 34 -0.08 -5.93 5.17
N LEU A 35 0.75 -5.13 4.50
CA LEU A 35 1.13 -5.28 3.10
C LEU A 35 2.65 -5.24 2.98
N ALA A 36 3.21 -6.13 2.15
CA ALA A 36 4.61 -6.06 1.76
C ALA A 36 4.77 -5.13 0.56
N LEU A 37 5.41 -3.97 0.77
CA LEU A 37 5.55 -2.91 -0.24
C LEU A 37 7.01 -2.50 -0.40
N SER A 38 7.37 -1.98 -1.57
CA SER A 38 8.62 -1.23 -1.72
C SER A 38 8.48 0.12 -0.99
N GLY A 39 9.60 0.75 -0.64
CA GLY A 39 9.59 2.01 0.12
C GLY A 39 8.73 3.12 -0.53
N THR A 40 8.84 3.29 -1.85
CA THR A 40 8.01 4.26 -2.59
C THR A 40 6.52 3.93 -2.49
N LEU A 41 6.13 2.66 -2.63
CA LEU A 41 4.73 2.27 -2.59
C LEU A 41 4.15 2.33 -1.18
N HIS A 42 4.97 2.04 -0.16
CA HIS A 42 4.60 2.25 1.25
C HIS A 42 4.28 3.72 1.50
N TRP A 43 5.18 4.63 1.11
CA TRP A 43 4.97 6.07 1.22
C TRP A 43 3.70 6.55 0.49
N MET A 44 3.44 6.02 -0.72
CA MET A 44 2.22 6.34 -1.48
C MET A 44 0.95 5.84 -0.79
N PHE A 45 1.02 4.66 -0.18
CA PHE A 45 -0.11 4.03 0.51
C PHE A 45 -0.48 4.82 1.76
N ASP A 46 0.48 5.13 2.63
CA ASP A 46 0.27 5.90 3.87
C ASP A 46 -0.31 7.29 3.62
N ARG A 47 0.03 7.90 2.47
CA ARG A 47 -0.49 9.21 2.05
C ARG A 47 -1.80 9.14 1.27
N GLY A 48 -2.38 7.96 1.14
CA GLY A 48 -3.65 7.77 0.45
C GLY A 48 -3.60 8.02 -1.06
N LEU A 49 -2.42 7.97 -1.68
CA LEU A 49 -2.25 8.09 -3.12
C LEU A 49 -2.65 6.79 -3.84
N ILE A 50 -2.54 5.67 -3.16
CA ILE A 50 -2.99 4.35 -3.60
C ILE A 50 -3.74 3.62 -2.49
N SER A 51 -4.59 2.67 -2.86
CA SER A 51 -5.28 1.78 -1.93
C SER A 51 -5.70 0.48 -2.62
N VAL A 52 -6.54 -0.33 -1.99
CA VAL A 52 -7.08 -1.58 -2.53
C VAL A 52 -8.60 -1.52 -2.51
N ALA A 53 -9.23 -1.89 -3.62
CA ALA A 53 -10.67 -1.89 -3.82
C ALA A 53 -11.38 -2.91 -2.93
N GLU A 54 -12.71 -2.88 -2.97
CA GLU A 54 -13.58 -3.73 -2.15
C GLU A 54 -13.45 -5.22 -2.49
N ASP A 55 -13.08 -5.55 -3.72
CA ASP A 55 -12.73 -6.91 -4.14
C ASP A 55 -11.44 -7.46 -3.49
N CYS A 56 -10.78 -6.65 -2.65
CA CYS A 56 -9.54 -6.97 -1.94
C CYS A 56 -8.35 -7.32 -2.86
N GLU A 57 -8.44 -7.00 -4.15
CA GLU A 57 -7.42 -7.35 -5.13
C GLU A 57 -7.02 -6.17 -6.02
N THR A 58 -7.99 -5.39 -6.49
CA THR A 58 -7.75 -4.30 -7.44
C THR A 58 -7.12 -3.11 -6.72
N ILE A 59 -6.03 -2.57 -7.27
CA ILE A 59 -5.33 -1.41 -6.73
C ILE A 59 -6.04 -0.16 -7.21
N LEU A 60 -6.40 0.70 -6.25
CA LEU A 60 -6.94 2.03 -6.51
C LEU A 60 -5.81 3.04 -6.56
N VAL A 61 -5.93 4.04 -7.43
CA VAL A 61 -4.98 5.15 -7.54
C VAL A 61 -5.74 6.46 -7.54
N SER A 62 -5.29 7.43 -6.75
CA SER A 62 -5.78 8.81 -6.76
C SER A 62 -5.27 9.52 -8.02
N ARG A 63 -5.90 9.27 -9.18
CA ARG A 63 -5.42 9.75 -10.50
C ARG A 63 -5.38 11.28 -10.66
N ASN A 64 -6.11 12.00 -9.81
CA ASN A 64 -6.00 13.45 -9.69
C ASN A 64 -4.71 13.93 -9.00
N LYS A 65 -3.98 13.04 -8.33
CA LYS A 65 -2.73 13.32 -7.58
C LYS A 65 -1.52 12.55 -8.11
N VAL A 66 -1.73 11.43 -8.79
CA VAL A 66 -0.68 10.56 -9.33
C VAL A 66 -0.80 10.51 -10.85
N LEU A 67 0.25 10.94 -11.54
CA LEU A 67 0.33 10.90 -13.00
C LEU A 67 0.32 9.46 -13.52
N GLY A 68 -0.32 9.24 -14.67
CA GLY A 68 -0.42 7.90 -15.29
C GLY A 68 0.94 7.23 -15.53
N GLU A 69 1.93 7.98 -16.01
CA GLU A 69 3.27 7.45 -16.25
C GLU A 69 3.97 6.95 -14.97
N VAL A 70 3.67 7.55 -13.81
CA VAL A 70 4.21 7.09 -12.52
C VAL A 70 3.56 5.77 -12.14
N VAL A 71 2.26 5.64 -12.38
CA VAL A 71 1.52 4.40 -12.15
C VAL A 71 2.08 3.27 -13.02
N ASP A 72 2.31 3.53 -14.31
CA ASP A 72 2.79 2.53 -15.27
C ASP A 72 4.21 2.03 -14.95
N ARG A 73 5.04 2.88 -14.30
CA ARG A 73 6.40 2.52 -13.87
C ARG A 73 6.43 1.78 -12.54
N LEU A 74 5.53 2.09 -11.61
CA LEU A 74 5.58 1.60 -10.23
C LEU A 74 4.65 0.42 -9.95
N LEU A 75 3.53 0.29 -10.66
CA LEU A 75 2.55 -0.77 -10.47
C LEU A 75 2.64 -1.81 -11.58
N ARG A 76 2.16 -3.01 -11.28
CA ARG A 76 1.94 -4.02 -12.33
C ARG A 76 0.89 -3.52 -13.34
N PRO A 77 1.01 -3.88 -14.64
CA PRO A 77 0.06 -3.43 -15.67
C PRO A 77 -1.40 -3.77 -15.37
N ASN A 78 -1.66 -4.92 -14.72
CA ASN A 78 -3.03 -5.31 -14.38
C ASN A 78 -3.58 -4.61 -13.12
N GLN A 79 -2.75 -3.82 -12.42
CA GLN A 79 -3.10 -3.09 -11.21
C GLN A 79 -3.81 -3.95 -10.16
N ARG A 80 -3.35 -5.19 -9.97
CA ARG A 80 -3.84 -6.08 -8.90
C ARG A 80 -2.74 -6.39 -7.90
N LEU A 81 -3.15 -6.64 -6.66
CA LEU A 81 -2.26 -7.17 -5.63
C LEU A 81 -1.57 -8.45 -6.12
N CYS A 82 -0.36 -8.66 -5.62
CA CYS A 82 0.24 -9.98 -5.62
C CYS A 82 -0.27 -10.66 -4.36
N LEU A 83 -1.21 -11.60 -4.51
CA LEU A 83 -1.77 -12.31 -3.37
C LEU A 83 -0.72 -13.21 -2.71
N PRO A 84 -0.80 -13.40 -1.38
CA PRO A 84 0.07 -14.35 -0.69
C PRO A 84 -0.22 -15.78 -1.16
N ARG A 85 0.78 -16.67 -0.97
CA ARG A 85 0.61 -18.10 -1.29
C ARG A 85 -0.44 -18.75 -0.40
N ASP A 86 -0.46 -18.39 0.88
CA ASP A 86 -1.49 -18.84 1.81
C ASP A 86 -2.61 -17.79 1.87
N PRO A 87 -3.85 -18.13 1.51
CA PRO A 87 -4.99 -17.21 1.58
C PRO A 87 -5.26 -16.66 2.98
N ARG A 88 -4.81 -17.33 4.04
CA ARG A 88 -4.98 -16.86 5.43
C ARG A 88 -4.14 -15.63 5.74
N ASP A 89 -3.06 -15.41 4.99
CA ASP A 89 -2.21 -14.24 5.11
C ASP A 89 -2.74 -13.05 4.29
N ALA A 90 -3.84 -13.23 3.56
CA ALA A 90 -4.43 -12.16 2.77
C ALA A 90 -4.89 -11.01 3.68
N PRO A 91 -4.70 -9.75 3.23
CA PRO A 91 -5.25 -8.57 3.89
C PRO A 91 -6.70 -8.77 4.30
N HIS A 92 -7.03 -8.42 5.54
CA HIS A 92 -8.40 -8.52 6.01
C HIS A 92 -9.27 -7.44 5.34
N PRO A 93 -10.46 -7.78 4.79
CA PRO A 93 -11.33 -6.83 4.11
C PRO A 93 -11.65 -5.58 4.93
N GLU A 94 -11.92 -5.74 6.23
CA GLU A 94 -12.20 -4.62 7.14
C GLU A 94 -11.03 -3.63 7.29
N ASN A 95 -9.78 -4.10 7.27
CA ASN A 95 -8.63 -3.19 7.33
C ASN A 95 -8.54 -2.38 6.02
N LEU A 96 -8.72 -3.05 4.87
CA LEU A 96 -8.73 -2.39 3.56
C LEU A 96 -9.87 -1.38 3.45
N ARG A 97 -11.07 -1.75 3.95
CA ARG A 97 -12.23 -0.87 4.05
C ARG A 97 -11.91 0.37 4.88
N TRP A 98 -11.33 0.18 6.07
CA TRP A 98 -10.90 1.28 6.93
C TRP A 98 -9.93 2.22 6.20
N HIS A 99 -8.90 1.69 5.53
CA HIS A 99 -7.94 2.51 4.80
C HIS A 99 -8.60 3.31 3.66
N ARG A 100 -9.52 2.69 2.90
CA ARG A 100 -10.27 3.40 1.85
C ARG A 100 -11.07 4.58 2.39
N GLU A 101 -11.67 4.44 3.55
CA GLU A 101 -12.52 5.47 4.16
C GLU A 101 -11.73 6.54 4.92
N ASN A 102 -10.56 6.17 5.45
CA ASN A 102 -9.83 7.00 6.40
C ASN A 102 -8.51 7.56 5.88
N VAL A 103 -7.98 7.06 4.76
CA VAL A 103 -6.66 7.46 4.25
C VAL A 103 -6.76 7.80 2.77
N PHE A 104 -7.32 6.90 1.96
CA PHE A 104 -7.32 7.05 0.51
C PHE A 104 -8.01 8.34 0.03
N GLY A 105 -7.36 9.06 -0.88
CA GLY A 105 -7.92 10.27 -1.50
C GLY A 105 -7.96 11.51 -0.62
N ARG A 106 -7.66 11.41 0.69
CA ARG A 106 -7.64 12.58 1.59
C ARG A 106 -6.62 13.62 1.13
N VAL A 107 -7.05 14.88 1.08
CA VAL A 107 -6.13 16.01 0.94
C VAL A 107 -5.53 16.21 2.33
N LEU A 108 -4.23 16.01 2.49
CA LEU A 108 -3.55 16.38 3.75
C LEU A 108 -3.69 17.89 3.87
N THR A 109 -4.52 18.36 4.80
CA THR A 109 -4.72 19.80 5.00
C THR A 109 -3.65 20.41 5.91
N ASP A 110 -2.89 19.63 6.69
CA ASP A 110 -1.86 20.18 7.60
C ASP A 110 -0.87 19.10 8.10
N GLU A 111 0.00 18.58 7.23
CA GLU A 111 1.23 17.93 7.72
C GLU A 111 2.41 18.42 6.88
N GLN A 112 3.30 19.21 7.51
CA GLN A 112 4.65 19.39 7.01
C GLN A 112 5.24 18.00 6.76
N ALA A 113 5.83 17.80 5.58
CA ALA A 113 6.50 16.55 5.28
C ALA A 113 7.54 16.29 6.39
N PRO A 114 7.71 15.04 6.87
CA PRO A 114 8.64 14.71 7.96
C PRO A 114 10.14 14.87 7.59
N TRP A 115 10.42 15.64 6.53
CA TRP A 115 11.74 15.95 6.01
C TRP A 115 12.00 17.47 5.96
N GLU A 116 11.13 18.30 6.58
CA GLU A 116 11.42 19.70 6.94
C GLU A 116 11.94 19.80 8.38
#